data_AF-I1RNS8-F1
#
_entry.id   AF-I1RNS8-F1
#
_cell.length_a   1.000
_cell.length_b   1.000
_cell.length_c   1.000
_cell.angle_alpha   90.00
_cell.angle_beta   90.00
_cell.angle_gamma   90.00
#
_symmetry.space_group_name_H-M   'P 1'
#
loop_
_entity.id
_entity.type
_entity.pdbx_description
1 polymer ?
#
loop_
_entity_poly.entity_id
_entity_poly.type
_entity_poly.pdbx_seq_one_letter_code
_entity_poly.pdbx_strand_id
1 'polypeptide(L)'
;MGSQPEQIKENGHRSSEEVIADLGFTPMVKVDGQWTVDKVVKEIPGGAPAEESSSPLPFFHMLERLKTTKREGWRRFGISRGESIADHMYRMSMISMFAPPSLAPKLDLAKCMKMCLIHDMAELLVGDITPVDGVPKPEKSRRESETMDFLTKNLLRNVAGGTTGEDIRAIWQEYEDSETLDSHFVHDVDKMELLLQMVEYEKRGEGILDLGEFAYVATRMHLPEMKAWGQDVLKEREAFWGSKKHVNGEDGTNGGVTTERKGQQDDYYNKG
;
A
#
# COMPACT_ATOMS: atom_id res chain seq x y z
N MET A 1 18.31 -32.11 28.84
CA MET A 1 17.02 -32.66 28.39
C MET A 1 16.25 -31.50 27.82
N GLY A 2 16.10 -31.47 26.49
CA GLY A 2 15.51 -30.35 25.77
C GLY A 2 13.99 -30.40 25.87
N SER A 3 13.40 -29.28 26.25
CA SER A 3 11.98 -29.00 26.05
C SER A 3 11.82 -28.41 24.65
N GLN A 4 11.27 -29.19 23.74
CA GLN A 4 10.82 -28.73 22.43
C GLN A 4 9.70 -27.68 22.60
N PRO A 5 9.61 -26.66 21.75
CA PRO A 5 8.44 -25.80 21.69
C PRO A 5 7.24 -26.60 21.16
N GLU A 6 6.11 -26.47 21.84
CA GLU A 6 4.83 -27.05 21.46
C GLU A 6 4.46 -26.64 20.02
N GLN A 7 4.20 -27.65 19.20
CA GLN A 7 3.56 -27.50 17.90
C GLN A 7 2.17 -26.87 18.10
N ILE A 8 1.98 -25.67 17.55
CA ILE A 8 0.66 -25.04 17.46
C ILE A 8 -0.22 -25.95 16.61
N LYS A 9 -1.24 -26.53 17.24
CA LYS A 9 -2.29 -27.28 16.56
C LYS A 9 -3.19 -26.29 15.83
N GLU A 10 -3.28 -26.43 14.51
CA GLU A 10 -4.35 -25.88 13.68
C GLU A 10 -5.71 -26.44 14.14
N ASN A 11 -6.75 -25.61 14.04
CA ASN A 11 -8.16 -25.80 14.44
C ASN A 11 -8.55 -25.35 15.87
N GLY A 12 -8.49 -24.04 16.11
CA GLY A 12 -9.28 -23.38 17.17
C GLY A 12 -10.46 -22.64 16.57
N HIS A 13 -11.70 -23.02 16.92
CA HIS A 13 -12.89 -22.23 16.59
C HIS A 13 -12.81 -20.92 17.39
N ARG A 14 -12.69 -19.78 16.71
CA ARG A 14 -12.67 -18.46 17.35
C ARG A 14 -13.98 -18.23 18.11
N SER A 15 -13.91 -17.68 19.31
CA SER A 15 -15.10 -17.28 20.06
C SER A 15 -15.84 -16.15 19.34
N SER A 16 -17.14 -16.00 19.61
CA SER A 16 -17.93 -14.90 19.03
C SER A 16 -17.36 -13.53 19.40
N GLU A 17 -16.80 -13.39 20.62
CA GLU A 17 -16.13 -12.15 21.06
C GLU A 17 -14.87 -11.86 20.25
N GLU A 18 -14.03 -12.87 20.01
CA GLU A 18 -12.83 -12.74 19.17
C GLU A 18 -13.18 -12.43 17.71
N VAL A 19 -14.27 -12.98 17.17
CA VAL A 19 -14.74 -12.65 15.82
C VAL A 19 -15.19 -11.20 15.77
N ILE A 20 -16.02 -10.76 16.72
CA ILE A 20 -16.53 -9.38 16.79
C ILE A 20 -15.38 -8.38 16.94
N ALA A 21 -14.38 -8.69 17.76
CA ALA A 21 -13.23 -7.83 18.00
C ALA A 21 -12.35 -7.58 16.74
N ASP A 22 -12.47 -8.42 15.72
CA ASP A 22 -11.60 -8.44 14.54
C ASP A 22 -12.35 -8.16 13.23
N LEU A 23 -13.64 -7.78 13.29
CA LEU A 23 -14.44 -7.45 12.09
C LEU A 23 -13.84 -6.32 11.25
N GLY A 24 -13.01 -5.47 11.85
CA GLY A 24 -12.28 -4.39 11.16
C GLY A 24 -11.00 -4.85 10.45
N PHE A 25 -10.76 -6.15 10.36
CA PHE A 25 -9.60 -6.75 9.71
C PHE A 25 -10.03 -7.74 8.62
N THR A 26 -9.46 -7.58 7.43
CA THR A 26 -9.61 -8.52 6.33
C THR A 26 -8.29 -9.24 6.12
N PRO A 27 -8.21 -10.57 6.35
CA PRO A 27 -7.02 -11.33 6.02
C PRO A 27 -6.84 -11.40 4.50
N MET A 28 -5.58 -11.50 4.07
CA MET A 28 -5.25 -11.79 2.68
C MET A 28 -5.86 -13.14 2.29
N VAL A 29 -6.59 -13.16 1.18
CA VAL A 29 -7.21 -14.37 0.65
C VAL A 29 -6.12 -15.26 0.06
N LYS A 30 -6.00 -16.49 0.56
CA LYS A 30 -5.12 -17.51 -0.01
C LYS A 30 -5.93 -18.39 -0.94
N VAL A 31 -5.43 -18.61 -2.15
CA VAL A 31 -6.07 -19.45 -3.16
C VAL A 31 -5.14 -20.56 -3.60
N ASP A 32 -5.69 -21.74 -3.88
CA ASP A 32 -4.91 -22.87 -4.37
C ASP A 32 -4.53 -22.69 -5.85
N GLY A 33 -3.28 -22.98 -6.18
CA GLY A 33 -2.73 -22.89 -7.54
C GLY A 33 -2.54 -21.45 -8.01
N GLN A 34 -2.74 -21.21 -9.31
CA GLN A 34 -2.58 -19.86 -9.88
C GLN A 34 -3.67 -18.92 -9.33
N TRP A 35 -3.23 -17.73 -8.92
CA TRP A 35 -4.11 -16.64 -8.48
C TRP A 35 -4.93 -16.09 -9.65
N THR A 36 -6.23 -15.96 -9.44
CA THR A 36 -7.18 -15.29 -10.36
C THR A 36 -8.23 -14.53 -9.57
N VAL A 37 -8.77 -13.45 -10.13
CA VAL A 37 -9.86 -12.68 -9.52
C VAL A 37 -11.03 -13.59 -9.12
N ASP A 38 -11.48 -14.47 -10.03
CA ASP A 38 -12.60 -15.40 -9.80
C ASP A 38 -12.43 -16.28 -8.57
N LYS A 39 -11.20 -16.72 -8.28
CA LYS A 39 -10.92 -17.53 -7.08
C LYS A 39 -10.99 -16.66 -5.84
N VAL A 40 -10.39 -15.47 -5.88
CA VAL A 40 -10.36 -14.58 -4.73
C VAL A 40 -11.76 -14.10 -4.33
N VAL A 41 -12.58 -13.68 -5.31
CA VAL A 41 -13.92 -13.17 -5.02
C VAL A 41 -14.87 -14.22 -4.45
N LYS A 42 -14.63 -15.51 -4.73
CA LYS A 42 -15.42 -16.62 -4.17
C LYS A 42 -15.15 -16.86 -2.69
N GLU A 43 -13.96 -16.51 -2.21
CA GLU A 43 -13.57 -16.65 -0.80
C GLU A 43 -14.02 -15.45 0.05
N ILE A 44 -14.59 -14.40 -0.56
CA ILE A 44 -15.08 -13.24 0.19
C ILE A 44 -16.30 -13.64 1.04
N PRO A 45 -16.35 -13.29 2.33
CA PRO A 45 -17.53 -13.52 3.16
C PRO A 45 -18.78 -12.87 2.54
N GLY A 46 -19.84 -13.65 2.33
CA GLY A 46 -21.04 -13.21 1.60
C GLY A 46 -21.04 -13.52 0.10
N GLY A 47 -19.94 -14.05 -0.44
CA GLY A 47 -19.79 -14.47 -1.82
C GLY A 47 -19.30 -13.37 -2.76
N ALA A 48 -19.15 -13.73 -4.04
CA ALA A 48 -18.73 -12.80 -5.08
C ALA A 48 -19.74 -11.65 -5.26
N PRO A 49 -19.29 -10.41 -5.52
CA PRO A 49 -20.19 -9.28 -5.76
C PRO A 49 -20.98 -9.48 -7.05
N ALA A 50 -22.18 -8.88 -7.12
CA ALA A 50 -22.98 -8.90 -8.35
C ALA A 50 -22.29 -8.08 -9.45
N GLU A 51 -22.03 -8.72 -10.58
CA GLU A 51 -21.46 -8.09 -11.78
C GLU A 51 -22.56 -7.49 -12.68
N GLU A 52 -22.18 -6.60 -13.60
CA GLU A 52 -23.05 -5.98 -14.60
C GLU A 52 -24.26 -5.21 -14.03
N SER A 53 -24.22 -4.88 -12.74
CA SER A 53 -25.22 -4.04 -12.08
C SER A 53 -25.22 -2.62 -12.67
N SER A 54 -26.40 -2.03 -12.86
CA SER A 54 -26.54 -0.60 -13.18
C SER A 54 -26.35 0.30 -11.96
N SER A 55 -26.26 -0.30 -10.78
CA SER A 55 -26.00 0.37 -9.50
C SER A 55 -24.53 0.19 -9.09
N PRO A 56 -23.87 1.24 -8.57
CA PRO A 56 -22.47 1.16 -8.11
C PRO A 56 -22.30 0.44 -6.77
N LEU A 57 -23.37 -0.03 -6.14
CA LEU A 57 -23.32 -0.64 -4.80
C LEU A 57 -22.35 -1.84 -4.69
N PRO A 58 -22.27 -2.78 -5.66
CA PRO A 58 -21.28 -3.87 -5.58
C PRO A 58 -19.85 -3.35 -5.50
N PHE A 59 -19.51 -2.32 -6.29
CA PHE A 59 -18.20 -1.66 -6.23
C PHE A 59 -17.96 -0.98 -4.87
N PHE A 60 -18.96 -0.27 -4.32
CA PHE A 60 -18.83 0.37 -3.00
C PHE A 60 -18.61 -0.64 -1.87
N HIS A 61 -19.26 -1.81 -1.92
CA HIS A 61 -19.01 -2.89 -0.97
C HIS A 61 -17.59 -3.43 -1.09
N MET A 62 -17.04 -3.54 -2.30
CA MET A 62 -15.65 -3.98 -2.50
C MET A 62 -14.63 -2.98 -1.94
N LEU A 63 -14.89 -1.67 -2.05
CA LEU A 63 -14.00 -0.63 -1.50
C LEU A 63 -13.81 -0.71 0.02
N GLU A 64 -14.76 -1.32 0.74
CA GLU A 64 -14.63 -1.51 2.20
C GLU A 64 -13.37 -2.31 2.57
N ARG A 65 -12.95 -3.24 1.70
CA ARG A 65 -11.76 -4.06 1.92
C ARG A 65 -10.49 -3.22 2.06
N LEU A 66 -10.42 -2.05 1.45
CA LEU A 66 -9.28 -1.12 1.62
C LEU A 66 -9.21 -0.54 3.04
N LYS A 67 -10.33 -0.48 3.77
CA LYS A 67 -10.39 -0.03 5.18
C LYS A 67 -9.95 -1.12 6.15
N THR A 68 -10.17 -2.38 5.77
CA THR A 68 -9.96 -3.56 6.62
C THR A 68 -8.66 -4.29 6.33
N THR A 69 -8.06 -4.10 5.15
CA THR A 69 -6.70 -4.54 4.84
C THR A 69 -5.69 -3.56 5.44
N LYS A 70 -4.82 -4.07 6.33
CA LYS A 70 -3.75 -3.29 6.99
C LYS A 70 -2.46 -3.37 6.20
N ARG A 71 -1.72 -2.26 6.13
CA ARG A 71 -0.44 -2.19 5.40
C ARG A 71 0.58 -3.19 5.97
N GLU A 72 0.97 -4.17 5.17
CA GLU A 72 1.82 -5.31 5.54
C GLU A 72 3.21 -4.87 5.96
N GLY A 73 3.71 -3.78 5.35
CA GLY A 73 5.00 -3.17 5.72
C GLY A 73 5.13 -2.98 7.24
N TRP A 74 4.09 -2.43 7.89
CA TRP A 74 4.09 -2.21 9.34
C TRP A 74 3.89 -3.49 10.15
N ARG A 75 3.09 -4.44 9.64
CA ARG A 75 2.82 -5.71 10.34
C ARG A 75 4.07 -6.57 10.48
N ARG A 76 5.02 -6.49 9.53
CA ARG A 76 6.35 -7.12 9.63
C ARG A 76 7.15 -6.66 10.85
N PHE A 77 6.84 -5.49 11.39
CA PHE A 77 7.44 -4.93 12.60
C PHE A 77 6.57 -5.14 13.85
N GLY A 78 5.56 -6.01 13.77
CA GLY A 78 4.67 -6.32 14.90
C GLY A 78 3.55 -5.30 15.13
N ILE A 79 3.37 -4.33 14.23
CA ILE A 79 2.32 -3.32 14.34
C ILE A 79 0.99 -3.91 13.82
N SER A 80 0.27 -4.61 14.69
CA SER A 80 -1.00 -5.28 14.32
C SER A 80 -2.17 -4.33 14.11
N ARG A 81 -2.17 -3.16 14.79
CA ARG A 81 -3.19 -2.11 14.67
C ARG A 81 -2.67 -0.89 13.91
N GLY A 82 -1.94 -1.14 12.84
CA GLY A 82 -1.45 -0.12 11.93
C GLY A 82 -2.56 0.47 11.06
N GLU A 83 -2.15 1.41 10.20
CA GLU A 83 -3.01 2.01 9.20
C GLU A 83 -3.52 0.97 8.19
N SER A 84 -4.67 1.27 7.60
CA SER A 84 -5.20 0.58 6.43
C SER A 84 -4.72 1.22 5.13
N ILE A 85 -4.92 0.52 4.00
CA ILE A 85 -4.62 1.07 2.68
C ILE A 85 -5.46 2.33 2.42
N ALA A 86 -6.72 2.36 2.89
CA ALA A 86 -7.56 3.55 2.79
C ALA A 86 -7.04 4.74 3.60
N ASP A 87 -6.44 4.51 4.77
CA ASP A 87 -5.84 5.58 5.59
C ASP A 87 -4.64 6.22 4.86
N HIS A 88 -3.78 5.37 4.30
CA HIS A 88 -2.63 5.77 3.47
C HIS A 88 -3.07 6.62 2.26
N MET A 89 -3.98 6.10 1.43
CA MET A 89 -4.49 6.81 0.25
C MET A 89 -5.20 8.13 0.61
N TYR A 90 -5.93 8.17 1.73
CA TYR A 90 -6.54 9.40 2.21
C TYR A 90 -5.50 10.46 2.52
N ARG A 91 -4.45 10.12 3.30
CA ARG A 91 -3.42 11.10 3.65
C ARG A 91 -2.61 11.52 2.43
N MET A 92 -2.32 10.62 1.49
CA MET A 92 -1.73 10.99 0.20
C MET A 92 -2.56 12.04 -0.54
N SER A 93 -3.87 11.83 -0.68
CA SER A 93 -4.75 12.79 -1.34
C SER A 93 -4.71 14.15 -0.64
N MET A 94 -4.67 14.17 0.69
CA MET A 94 -4.52 15.41 1.47
C MET A 94 -3.17 16.09 1.23
N ILE A 95 -2.06 15.33 1.21
CA ILE A 95 -0.72 15.86 0.93
C ILE A 95 -0.67 16.49 -0.47
N SER A 96 -1.30 15.84 -1.47
CA SER A 96 -1.28 16.32 -2.86
C SER A 96 -1.92 17.70 -3.05
N MET A 97 -2.84 18.11 -2.17
CA MET A 97 -3.44 19.45 -2.17
C MET A 97 -2.42 20.57 -1.89
N PHE A 98 -1.30 20.24 -1.26
CA PHE A 98 -0.25 21.19 -0.88
C PHE A 98 0.92 21.19 -1.85
N ALA A 99 0.71 20.77 -3.10
CA ALA A 99 1.75 20.73 -4.12
C ALA A 99 2.62 22.00 -4.11
N PRO A 100 3.97 21.86 -4.14
CA PRO A 100 4.89 22.99 -4.11
C PRO A 100 4.54 24.07 -5.16
N PRO A 101 4.69 25.38 -4.86
CA PRO A 101 4.30 26.45 -5.77
C PRO A 101 4.94 26.39 -7.17
N SER A 102 6.14 25.80 -7.29
CA SER A 102 6.85 25.58 -8.55
C SER A 102 6.28 24.43 -9.40
N LEU A 103 5.54 23.51 -8.77
CA LEU A 103 4.91 22.35 -9.40
C LEU A 103 3.41 22.56 -9.64
N ALA A 104 2.69 23.17 -8.70
CA ALA A 104 1.24 23.30 -8.74
C ALA A 104 0.66 23.84 -10.07
N PRO A 105 1.27 24.85 -10.75
CA PRO A 105 0.77 25.32 -12.05
C PRO A 105 0.94 24.34 -13.22
N LYS A 106 1.72 23.26 -13.03
CA LYS A 106 2.06 22.26 -14.05
C LYS A 106 1.35 20.93 -13.83
N LEU A 107 0.67 20.78 -12.69
CA LEU A 107 -0.01 19.56 -12.29
C LEU A 107 -1.51 19.68 -12.53
N ASP A 108 -2.15 18.60 -12.95
CA ASP A 108 -3.60 18.46 -12.77
C ASP A 108 -3.84 17.95 -11.34
N LEU A 109 -3.99 18.87 -10.39
CA LEU A 109 -4.19 18.52 -8.98
C LEU A 109 -5.47 17.70 -8.73
N ALA A 110 -6.53 17.94 -9.52
CA ALA A 110 -7.75 17.17 -9.39
C ALA A 110 -7.52 15.71 -9.80
N LYS A 111 -6.77 15.48 -10.88
CA LYS A 111 -6.35 14.14 -11.29
C LYS A 111 -5.35 13.53 -10.30
N CYS A 112 -4.39 14.28 -9.79
CA CYS A 112 -3.43 13.79 -8.78
C CYS A 112 -4.14 13.31 -7.51
N MET A 113 -5.13 14.07 -7.00
CA MET A 113 -5.94 13.65 -5.86
C MET A 113 -6.72 12.36 -6.15
N LYS A 114 -7.33 12.25 -7.33
CA LYS A 114 -8.00 11.01 -7.75
C LYS A 114 -7.02 9.84 -7.84
N MET A 115 -5.84 10.07 -8.41
CA MET A 115 -4.79 9.06 -8.55
C MET A 115 -4.33 8.56 -7.18
N CYS A 116 -4.14 9.44 -6.19
CA CYS A 116 -3.85 9.04 -4.81
C CYS A 116 -4.91 8.09 -4.25
N LEU A 117 -6.20 8.35 -4.52
CA LEU A 117 -7.33 7.53 -4.05
C LEU A 117 -7.55 6.24 -4.86
N ILE A 118 -6.82 6.03 -5.95
CA ILE A 118 -7.03 4.93 -6.91
C ILE A 118 -5.82 4.00 -7.01
N HIS A 119 -4.59 4.49 -6.82
CA HIS A 119 -3.38 3.75 -7.18
C HIS A 119 -3.28 2.35 -6.54
N ASP A 120 -3.54 2.25 -5.23
CA ASP A 120 -3.55 0.99 -4.47
C ASP A 120 -4.94 0.31 -4.44
N MET A 121 -5.90 0.73 -5.27
CA MET A 121 -7.25 0.15 -5.27
C MET A 121 -7.24 -1.36 -5.58
N ALA A 122 -6.30 -1.82 -6.40
CA ALA A 122 -6.15 -3.23 -6.74
C ALA A 122 -5.81 -4.12 -5.53
N GLU A 123 -5.20 -3.56 -4.49
CA GLU A 123 -4.82 -4.27 -3.27
C GLU A 123 -6.04 -4.79 -2.49
N LEU A 124 -7.24 -4.30 -2.79
CA LEU A 124 -8.48 -4.80 -2.18
C LEU A 124 -8.69 -6.31 -2.46
N LEU A 125 -8.20 -6.83 -3.60
CA LEU A 125 -8.18 -8.26 -3.92
C LEU A 125 -6.78 -8.87 -3.84
N VAL A 126 -5.77 -8.15 -4.32
CA VAL A 126 -4.39 -8.65 -4.40
C VAL A 126 -3.76 -8.79 -3.01
N GLY A 127 -4.19 -7.95 -2.06
CA GLY A 127 -3.49 -7.69 -0.81
C GLY A 127 -2.32 -6.74 -1.02
N ASP A 128 -1.84 -6.14 0.07
CA ASP A 128 -0.63 -5.30 0.06
C ASP A 128 0.61 -6.21 -0.02
N ILE A 129 1.02 -6.55 -1.24
CA ILE A 129 2.18 -7.42 -1.49
C ILE A 129 3.47 -6.61 -1.32
N THR A 130 4.30 -7.03 -0.36
CA THR A 130 5.59 -6.40 -0.08
C THR A 130 6.74 -7.12 -0.81
N PRO A 131 7.93 -6.48 -0.94
CA PRO A 131 9.09 -7.11 -1.59
C PRO A 131 9.54 -8.44 -0.98
N VAL A 132 9.20 -8.72 0.28
CA VAL A 132 9.59 -9.95 0.97
C VAL A 132 8.64 -11.13 0.74
N ASP A 133 7.48 -10.91 0.13
CA ASP A 133 6.47 -11.95 -0.11
C ASP A 133 6.82 -12.86 -1.30
N GLY A 134 7.90 -12.58 -2.02
CA GLY A 134 8.43 -13.45 -3.07
C GLY A 134 7.57 -13.54 -4.33
N VAL A 135 6.57 -12.68 -4.48
CA VAL A 135 5.78 -12.57 -5.71
C VAL A 135 6.55 -11.73 -6.73
N PRO A 136 6.88 -12.27 -7.91
CA PRO A 136 7.59 -11.50 -8.94
C PRO A 136 6.79 -10.28 -9.39
N LYS A 137 7.47 -9.15 -9.64
CA LYS A 137 6.84 -7.89 -10.12
C LYS A 137 5.89 -8.10 -11.33
N PRO A 138 6.23 -8.89 -12.37
CA PRO A 138 5.29 -9.14 -13.47
C PRO A 138 4.01 -9.87 -13.04
N GLU A 139 4.10 -10.76 -12.04
CA GLU A 139 2.93 -11.43 -11.50
C GLU A 139 2.10 -10.48 -10.64
N LYS A 140 2.72 -9.66 -9.78
CA LYS A 140 2.02 -8.60 -9.03
C LYS A 140 1.23 -7.69 -9.99
N SER A 141 1.92 -7.13 -11.00
CA SER A 141 1.30 -6.25 -12.00
C SER A 141 0.17 -6.94 -12.76
N ARG A 142 0.30 -8.23 -13.12
CA ARG A 142 -0.79 -9.01 -13.73
C ARG A 142 -2.02 -9.09 -12.82
N ARG A 143 -1.83 -9.43 -11.54
CA ARG A 143 -2.93 -9.54 -10.56
C ARG A 143 -3.64 -8.20 -10.35
N GLU A 144 -2.87 -7.12 -10.28
CA GLU A 144 -3.40 -5.78 -10.09
C GLU A 144 -4.19 -5.31 -11.30
N SER A 145 -3.64 -5.51 -12.50
CA SER A 145 -4.32 -5.19 -13.76
C SER A 145 -5.62 -5.98 -13.93
N GLU A 146 -5.63 -7.28 -13.64
CA GLU A 146 -6.84 -8.12 -13.65
C GLU A 146 -7.88 -7.65 -12.62
N THR A 147 -7.43 -7.24 -11.43
CA THR A 147 -8.32 -6.67 -10.41
C THR A 147 -8.94 -5.38 -10.89
N MET A 148 -8.16 -4.46 -11.47
CA MET A 148 -8.68 -3.20 -11.98
C MET A 148 -9.63 -3.41 -13.15
N ASP A 149 -9.34 -4.36 -14.03
CA ASP A 149 -10.26 -4.76 -15.10
C ASP A 149 -11.58 -5.30 -14.53
N PHE A 150 -11.55 -6.15 -13.51
CA PHE A 150 -12.76 -6.61 -12.84
C PHE A 150 -13.58 -5.46 -12.23
N LEU A 151 -12.93 -4.57 -11.46
CA LEU A 151 -13.63 -3.43 -10.85
C LEU A 151 -14.26 -2.51 -11.91
N THR A 152 -13.52 -2.21 -12.97
CA THR A 152 -13.91 -1.18 -13.95
C THR A 152 -14.78 -1.72 -15.08
N LYS A 153 -14.53 -2.95 -15.54
CA LYS A 153 -15.21 -3.59 -16.69
C LYS A 153 -16.28 -4.61 -16.30
N ASN A 154 -16.33 -5.08 -15.04
CA ASN A 154 -17.39 -5.98 -14.59
C ASN A 154 -18.34 -5.26 -13.63
N LEU A 155 -17.82 -4.60 -12.59
CA LEU A 155 -18.67 -3.94 -11.58
C LEU A 155 -19.20 -2.58 -12.02
N LEU A 156 -18.41 -1.80 -12.78
CA LEU A 156 -18.76 -0.42 -13.17
C LEU A 156 -19.22 -0.27 -14.62
N ARG A 157 -19.21 -1.34 -15.43
CA ARG A 157 -19.55 -1.30 -16.87
C ARG A 157 -20.89 -0.64 -17.18
N ASN A 158 -21.91 -0.94 -16.39
CA ASN A 158 -23.27 -0.44 -16.61
C ASN A 158 -23.61 0.77 -15.72
N VAL A 159 -22.65 1.28 -14.94
CA VAL A 159 -22.81 2.45 -14.09
C VAL A 159 -22.43 3.69 -14.89
N ALA A 160 -23.33 4.67 -14.98
CA ALA A 160 -23.10 5.93 -15.72
C ALA A 160 -22.58 5.71 -17.16
N GLY A 161 -23.06 4.65 -17.82
CA GLY A 161 -22.64 4.29 -19.18
C GLY A 161 -21.20 3.79 -19.29
N GLY A 162 -20.55 3.37 -18.19
CA GLY A 162 -19.20 2.83 -18.17
C GLY A 162 -18.09 3.87 -18.00
N THR A 163 -18.40 5.14 -18.26
CA THR A 163 -17.44 6.27 -18.24
C THR A 163 -16.67 6.39 -16.92
N THR A 164 -17.33 6.18 -15.79
CA THR A 164 -16.67 6.21 -14.47
C THR A 164 -15.64 5.10 -14.32
N GLY A 165 -15.92 3.89 -14.82
CA GLY A 165 -14.98 2.79 -14.81
C GLY A 165 -13.79 3.05 -15.72
N GLU A 166 -14.03 3.59 -16.91
CA GLU A 166 -12.99 3.98 -17.88
C GLU A 166 -12.03 5.04 -17.29
N ASP A 167 -12.57 6.09 -16.65
CA ASP A 167 -11.78 7.13 -15.99
C ASP A 167 -10.89 6.56 -14.88
N ILE A 168 -11.45 5.70 -14.01
CA ILE A 168 -10.68 5.05 -12.94
C ILE A 168 -9.56 4.19 -13.52
N ARG A 169 -9.85 3.39 -14.55
CA ARG A 169 -8.88 2.50 -15.19
C ARG A 169 -7.75 3.27 -15.86
N ALA A 170 -8.06 4.41 -16.48
CA ALA A 170 -7.07 5.28 -17.13
C ALA A 170 -6.16 5.96 -16.11
N ILE A 171 -6.72 6.50 -15.02
CA ILE A 171 -5.93 7.12 -13.94
C ILE A 171 -5.01 6.10 -13.27
N TRP A 172 -5.51 4.89 -13.00
CA TRP A 172 -4.68 3.81 -12.45
C TRP A 172 -3.55 3.42 -13.40
N GLN A 173 -3.82 3.30 -14.71
CA GLN A 173 -2.78 2.99 -15.69
C GLN A 173 -1.71 4.08 -15.76
N GLU A 174 -2.09 5.36 -15.70
CA GLU A 174 -1.13 6.47 -15.71
C GLU A 174 -0.19 6.43 -14.49
N TYR A 175 -0.68 6.00 -13.32
CA TYR A 175 0.17 5.76 -12.16
C TYR A 175 1.16 4.61 -12.41
N GLU A 176 0.68 3.48 -12.92
CA GLU A 176 1.50 2.29 -13.19
C GLU A 176 2.57 2.52 -14.26
N ASP A 177 2.23 3.27 -15.32
CA ASP A 177 3.16 3.58 -16.41
C ASP A 177 4.31 4.48 -15.92
N SER A 178 4.07 5.31 -14.88
CA SER A 178 5.08 6.17 -14.26
C SER A 178 5.80 7.12 -15.24
N GLU A 179 5.10 7.62 -16.26
CA GLU A 179 5.71 8.47 -17.31
C GLU A 179 5.42 9.97 -17.16
N THR A 180 4.26 10.32 -16.58
CA THR A 180 3.78 11.71 -16.54
C THR A 180 4.31 12.48 -15.33
N LEU A 181 4.28 13.82 -15.41
CA LEU A 181 4.62 14.67 -14.26
C LEU A 181 3.65 14.44 -13.08
N ASP A 182 2.36 14.29 -13.37
CA ASP A 182 1.34 13.99 -12.37
C ASP A 182 1.62 12.65 -11.67
N SER A 183 1.96 11.61 -12.46
CA SER A 183 2.32 10.29 -11.94
C SER A 183 3.58 10.35 -11.07
N HIS A 184 4.67 10.97 -11.54
CA HIS A 184 5.87 11.16 -10.73
C HIS A 184 5.60 11.93 -9.42
N PHE A 185 4.73 12.94 -9.47
CA PHE A 185 4.34 13.67 -8.27
C PHE A 185 3.59 12.77 -7.27
N VAL A 186 2.63 11.97 -7.74
CA VAL A 186 1.88 11.04 -6.87
C VAL A 186 2.78 9.92 -6.32
N HIS A 187 3.73 9.42 -7.11
CA HIS A 187 4.78 8.48 -6.67
C HIS A 187 5.67 9.07 -5.56
N ASP A 188 5.97 10.36 -5.61
CA ASP A 188 6.73 11.02 -4.56
C ASP A 188 5.87 11.32 -3.32
N VAL A 189 4.58 11.60 -3.51
CA VAL A 189 3.59 11.74 -2.42
C VAL A 189 3.40 10.43 -1.67
N ASP A 190 3.34 9.28 -2.35
CA ASP A 190 3.29 7.95 -1.73
C ASP A 190 4.50 7.73 -0.80
N LYS A 191 5.71 7.94 -1.32
CA LYS A 191 6.95 7.84 -0.54
C LYS A 191 6.99 8.82 0.63
N MET A 192 6.49 10.04 0.42
CA MET A 192 6.39 11.05 1.48
C MET A 192 5.50 10.57 2.61
N GLU A 193 4.34 10.02 2.28
CA GLU A 193 3.36 9.52 3.24
C GLU A 193 3.98 8.40 4.09
N LEU A 194 4.68 7.45 3.45
CA LEU A 194 5.40 6.38 4.14
C LEU A 194 6.45 6.90 5.14
N LEU A 195 7.24 7.91 4.75
CA LEU A 195 8.25 8.52 5.62
C LEU A 195 7.62 9.21 6.82
N LEU A 196 6.51 9.93 6.63
CA LEU A 196 5.77 10.55 7.71
C LEU A 196 5.23 9.49 8.67
N GLN A 197 4.61 8.44 8.15
CA GLN A 197 4.05 7.37 8.99
C GLN A 197 5.12 6.66 9.82
N MET A 198 6.29 6.42 9.23
CA MET A 198 7.46 5.85 9.89
C MET A 198 7.83 6.69 11.12
N VAL A 199 8.05 7.99 10.95
CA VAL A 199 8.44 8.89 12.06
C VAL A 199 7.37 8.92 13.15
N GLU A 200 6.09 8.97 12.78
CA GLU A 200 4.99 8.98 13.74
C GLU A 200 4.88 7.69 14.57
N TYR A 201 5.12 6.53 13.95
CA TYR A 201 5.14 5.26 14.66
C TYR A 201 6.37 5.11 15.55
N GLU A 202 7.55 5.54 15.11
CA GLU A 202 8.74 5.55 15.96
C GLU A 202 8.55 6.47 17.19
N LYS A 203 7.97 7.66 16.98
CA LYS A 203 7.62 8.59 18.06
C LYS A 203 6.62 8.01 19.03
N ARG A 204 5.54 7.39 18.53
CA ARG A 204 4.51 6.75 19.36
C ARG A 204 5.05 5.53 20.10
N GLY A 205 6.01 4.82 19.51
CA GLY A 205 6.76 3.75 20.14
C GLY A 205 7.88 4.23 21.05
N GLU A 206 8.06 5.54 21.24
CA GLU A 206 9.07 6.16 22.10
C GLU A 206 10.51 5.69 21.80
N GLY A 207 10.79 5.33 20.54
CA GLY A 207 12.07 4.84 20.08
C GLY A 207 12.38 3.40 20.52
N ILE A 208 11.38 2.62 20.93
CA ILE A 208 11.49 1.17 21.16
C ILE A 208 11.56 0.43 19.82
N LEU A 209 10.85 0.93 18.81
CA LEU A 209 10.78 0.35 17.48
C LEU A 209 11.53 1.24 16.50
N ASP A 210 12.50 0.65 15.81
CA ASP A 210 13.28 1.30 14.75
C ASP A 210 12.73 0.84 13.40
N LEU A 211 12.22 1.79 12.63
CA LEU A 211 11.61 1.59 11.33
C LEU A 211 12.49 2.14 10.20
N GLY A 212 13.78 2.38 10.46
CA GLY A 212 14.69 3.04 9.53
C GLY A 212 14.91 2.32 8.19
N GLU A 213 14.52 1.05 8.04
CA GLU A 213 14.48 0.35 6.74
C GLU A 213 13.64 1.12 5.71
N PHE A 214 12.56 1.79 6.15
CA PHE A 214 11.71 2.57 5.25
C PHE A 214 12.36 3.88 4.78
N ALA A 215 13.36 4.41 5.48
CA ALA A 215 14.03 5.67 5.11
C ALA A 215 14.66 5.62 3.71
N TYR A 216 15.01 4.41 3.20
CA TYR A 216 15.55 4.22 1.85
C TYR A 216 14.67 4.83 0.75
N VAL A 217 13.34 4.90 0.93
CA VAL A 217 12.45 5.43 -0.12
C VAL A 217 12.70 6.91 -0.43
N ALA A 218 13.30 7.67 0.49
CA ALA A 218 13.70 9.05 0.24
C ALA A 218 14.69 9.16 -0.94
N THR A 219 15.56 8.15 -1.11
CA THR A 219 16.52 8.08 -2.24
C THR A 219 15.84 7.82 -3.58
N ARG A 220 14.57 7.37 -3.57
CA ARG A 220 13.76 6.99 -4.73
C ARG A 220 12.77 8.08 -5.15
N MET A 221 12.76 9.23 -4.48
CA MET A 221 11.96 10.37 -4.91
C MET A 221 12.52 10.94 -6.21
N HIS A 222 11.67 11.53 -7.05
CA HIS A 222 12.04 12.04 -8.37
C HIS A 222 12.23 13.56 -8.33
N LEU A 223 11.22 14.27 -7.85
CA LEU A 223 11.08 15.71 -7.94
C LEU A 223 11.94 16.41 -6.87
N PRO A 224 12.73 17.44 -7.24
CA PRO A 224 13.59 18.16 -6.29
C PRO A 224 12.84 18.72 -5.09
N GLU A 225 11.63 19.23 -5.30
CA GLU A 225 10.80 19.80 -4.23
C GLU A 225 10.37 18.73 -3.22
N MET A 226 10.00 17.55 -3.70
CA MET A 226 9.59 16.43 -2.84
C MET A 226 10.79 15.83 -2.09
N LYS A 227 11.96 15.74 -2.75
CA LYS A 227 13.22 15.37 -2.10
C LYS A 227 13.57 16.28 -0.94
N ALA A 228 13.35 17.59 -1.08
CA ALA A 228 13.62 18.55 -0.02
C ALA A 228 12.76 18.27 1.23
N TRP A 229 11.46 18.01 1.03
CA TRP A 229 10.58 17.59 2.14
C TRP A 229 11.02 16.25 2.74
N GLY A 230 11.44 15.29 1.90
CA GLY A 230 11.90 13.98 2.40
C GLY A 230 13.11 14.14 3.32
N GLN A 231 14.06 14.99 2.92
CA GLN A 231 15.21 15.34 3.76
C GLN A 231 14.80 16.03 5.06
N ASP A 232 13.78 16.88 5.05
CA ASP A 232 13.30 17.54 6.27
C ASP A 232 12.64 16.55 7.24
N VAL A 233 11.87 15.58 6.75
CA VAL A 233 11.32 14.48 7.56
C VAL A 233 12.44 13.63 8.16
N LEU A 234 13.50 13.35 7.39
CA LEU A 234 14.65 12.60 7.92
C LEU A 234 15.45 13.39 8.97
N LYS A 235 15.61 14.71 8.81
CA LYS A 235 16.20 15.55 9.88
C LYS A 235 15.35 15.52 11.15
N GLU A 236 14.02 15.55 11.02
CA GLU A 236 13.11 15.43 12.15
C GLU A 236 13.29 14.07 12.86
N ARG A 237 13.43 13.00 12.08
CA ARG A 237 13.72 11.65 12.59
C ARG A 237 15.05 11.60 13.35
N GLU A 238 16.13 12.10 12.77
CA GLU A 238 17.45 12.14 13.42
C GLU A 238 17.41 12.94 14.72
N ALA A 239 16.68 14.07 14.75
CA ALA A 239 16.49 14.86 15.96
C ALA A 239 15.73 14.09 17.05
N PHE A 240 14.75 13.27 16.67
CA PHE A 240 14.01 12.41 17.60
C PHE A 240 14.90 11.31 18.20
N TRP A 241 15.69 10.62 17.39
CA TRP A 241 16.58 9.57 17.86
C TRP A 241 17.80 10.11 18.63
N GLY A 242 18.26 11.32 18.31
CA GLY A 242 19.37 11.99 18.98
C GLY A 242 20.64 11.14 18.94
N SER A 243 21.19 10.81 20.11
CA SER A 243 22.38 9.96 20.22
C SER A 243 22.08 8.46 20.31
N LYS A 244 20.80 8.05 20.30
CA LYS A 244 20.44 6.63 20.34
C LYS A 244 20.83 5.97 19.02
N LYS A 245 21.43 4.78 19.12
CA LYS A 245 21.74 3.96 17.93
C LYS A 245 20.44 3.54 17.26
N HIS A 246 20.34 3.80 15.98
CA HIS A 246 19.22 3.42 15.14
C HIS A 246 19.70 3.25 13.68
N VAL A 247 18.85 2.68 12.85
CA VAL A 247 19.09 2.41 11.45
C VAL A 247 19.00 3.71 10.65
N ASN A 248 20.06 3.99 9.89
CA ASN A 248 20.02 4.95 8.80
C ASN A 248 19.86 4.20 7.48
N GLY A 249 18.62 4.09 7.00
CA GLY A 249 18.27 3.31 5.81
C GLY A 249 18.86 3.85 4.50
N GLU A 250 19.29 5.12 4.46
CA GLU A 250 19.94 5.71 3.29
C GLU A 250 21.34 5.12 3.05
N ASP A 251 22.04 4.70 4.12
CA ASP A 251 23.40 4.15 4.06
C ASP A 251 23.45 2.66 3.69
N GLY A 252 22.28 2.03 3.50
CA GLY A 252 22.01 0.87 2.65
C GLY A 252 22.85 -0.42 2.85
N THR A 253 23.68 -0.54 3.87
CA THR A 253 24.44 -1.77 4.17
C THR A 253 24.72 -1.98 5.66
N ASN A 254 24.84 -0.89 6.43
CA ASN A 254 25.04 -0.94 7.89
C ASN A 254 23.77 -0.60 8.70
N GLY A 255 22.63 -0.38 8.03
CA GLY A 255 21.38 0.07 8.62
C GLY A 255 20.15 -0.51 7.91
N GLY A 256 19.72 -1.71 8.28
CA GLY A 256 18.30 -2.09 8.16
C GLY A 256 17.92 -3.09 7.07
N VAL A 257 18.72 -3.28 6.02
CA VAL A 257 18.39 -4.25 4.96
C VAL A 257 19.62 -5.13 4.70
N THR A 258 19.48 -6.45 4.86
CA THR A 258 20.56 -7.39 4.53
C THR A 258 20.90 -7.29 3.05
N THR A 259 22.14 -7.60 2.64
CA THR A 259 22.56 -7.51 1.24
C THR A 259 21.64 -8.28 0.28
N GLU A 260 21.08 -9.41 0.74
CA GLU A 260 20.08 -10.19 0.00
C GLU A 260 18.76 -9.45 -0.18
N ARG A 261 18.24 -8.80 0.88
CA ARG A 261 17.02 -8.00 0.81
C ARG A 261 17.20 -6.71 -0.02
N LYS A 262 18.42 -6.15 -0.03
CA LYS A 262 18.76 -4.99 -0.87
C LYS A 262 18.66 -5.34 -2.35
N GLY A 263 19.19 -6.50 -2.76
CA GLY A 263 19.05 -6.96 -4.15
C GLY A 263 17.59 -7.13 -4.57
N GLN A 264 16.75 -7.69 -3.69
CA GLN A 264 15.31 -7.83 -3.94
C GLN A 264 14.59 -6.47 -4.03
N GLN A 265 14.94 -5.52 -3.17
CA GLN A 265 14.38 -4.17 -3.16
C GLN A 265 14.81 -3.38 -4.41
N ASP A 266 16.10 -3.42 -4.76
CA ASP A 266 16.63 -2.77 -5.95
C ASP A 266 16.02 -3.38 -7.23
N ASP A 267 15.85 -4.70 -7.32
CA ASP A 267 15.17 -5.34 -8.45
C ASP A 267 13.70 -4.92 -8.58
N TYR A 268 13.01 -4.71 -7.45
CA TYR A 268 11.62 -4.26 -7.40
C TYR A 268 11.49 -2.81 -7.92
N TYR A 269 12.34 -1.90 -7.43
CA TYR A 269 12.26 -0.48 -7.75
C TYR A 269 13.04 -0.05 -9.01
N ASN A 270 14.00 -0.82 -9.52
CA ASN A 270 14.82 -0.45 -10.71
C ASN A 270 14.36 -1.04 -12.04
N LYS A 271 13.30 -1.86 -12.06
CA LYS A 271 12.69 -2.39 -13.31
C LYS A 271 11.38 -1.69 -13.64
N GLY A 272 11.32 -0.38 -13.42
CA GLY A 272 10.31 0.54 -13.94
C GLY A 272 10.99 1.41 -14.98
#